data_AF-A0A2S9CSH2-F1
#
_entry.id   AF-A0A2S9CSH2-F1
#
_cell.length_a   1.000
_cell.length_b   1.000
_cell.length_c   1.000
_cell.angle_alpha   90.00
_cell.angle_beta   90.00
_cell.angle_gamma   90.00
#
_symmetry.space_group_name_H-M   'P 1'
#
loop_
_entity.id
_entity.type
_entity.pdbx_description
1 polymer ?
#
loop_
_entity_poly.entity_id
_entity_poly.type
_entity_poly.pdbx_seq_one_letter_code
_entity_poly.pdbx_strand_id
1 'polypeptide(L)'
;MMDTKFTMFPIKVLLIAMLFAFGKIYSQANNGAVGINTTAPNSNSVLDVVSGNNNKGVLIPRLTETERNAIVINQSKDDGLTIYNTTEDCFNYWSLADNEWKSVCGQMGKAVFTIDCSSSKAMGSYVKGKELTNSNYLSIAVNVTKPGNYTISGTTTNGYNFYGTGVFLNTGTQTIQIPGQGAPQNIQTDNVALEANGTAVTCTPAISITVLSPSGTYTMSCGSATVNGVYKVGTALTASNTITLPVNVSTLGSYTITTNTVDGISFSGSGVFAATGNQNITLQGTGTPSSTTVKTMTITSDSQGGVSTTCTVNVIVVVPKKKLLTIGTAPNGCGYNVSGTSPSGMVTKAAANFGTLANSIVKYEGWDQIIDGTDSPNATQLTTWTTGANPVDIIVIGYAWGMNAAEAQVLKNYLAKGGVIVAYSESNSGMQNLFRNVFDGSVNTGSVNSAGAIYKLPLTNDEILNGPFGDIRGLQWGEDASSTTYATGLPSSEITVYSGDTNISTASPTGNVGRVTAFKHNTLNFIWVGDGGFNSQCGTVTSPNTSDTICPFYADTNYKPIPKPNYGNGAAAYEMNVYNSIFYANALAWAIKKAEFSGINTK
;
A
#
# COMPACT_ATOMS: atom_id res chain seq x y z
N MET A 1 -107.04 -64.72 -67.75
CA MET A 1 -106.00 -63.68 -67.91
C MET A 1 -106.71 -62.35 -68.03
N MET A 2 -106.71 -61.57 -66.95
CA MET A 2 -107.27 -60.22 -66.95
C MET A 2 -106.60 -59.43 -65.82
N ASP A 3 -105.91 -58.36 -66.20
CA ASP A 3 -105.14 -57.44 -65.37
C ASP A 3 -106.00 -56.70 -64.34
N THR A 4 -105.47 -56.54 -63.12
CA THR A 4 -105.94 -55.53 -62.16
C THR A 4 -104.79 -54.61 -61.75
N LYS A 5 -104.89 -53.36 -62.21
CA LYS A 5 -104.03 -52.22 -61.91
C LYS A 5 -104.18 -51.79 -60.45
N PHE A 6 -103.07 -51.68 -59.71
CA PHE A 6 -103.03 -50.91 -58.46
C PHE A 6 -102.64 -49.45 -58.75
N THR A 7 -103.43 -48.53 -58.21
CA THR A 7 -103.31 -47.07 -58.33
C THR A 7 -102.15 -46.52 -57.48
N MET A 8 -101.21 -45.79 -58.10
CA MET A 8 -100.17 -45.02 -57.40
C MET A 8 -100.79 -43.85 -56.61
N PHE A 9 -100.53 -43.77 -55.30
CA PHE A 9 -100.69 -42.55 -54.52
C PHE A 9 -99.61 -41.51 -54.94
N PRO A 10 -99.93 -40.21 -54.98
CA PRO A 10 -98.99 -39.20 -55.47
C PRO A 10 -97.84 -38.98 -54.48
N ILE A 11 -96.62 -39.25 -54.94
CA ILE A 11 -95.30 -39.02 -54.31
C ILE A 11 -95.16 -37.64 -53.64
N LYS A 12 -95.95 -36.65 -54.06
CA LYS A 12 -95.94 -35.28 -53.50
C LYS A 12 -96.38 -35.20 -52.03
N VAL A 13 -97.24 -36.10 -51.55
CA VAL A 13 -97.72 -36.06 -50.14
C VAL A 13 -96.69 -36.66 -49.18
N LEU A 14 -95.90 -37.65 -49.64
CA LEU A 14 -94.82 -38.26 -48.85
C LEU A 14 -93.60 -37.33 -48.70
N LEU A 15 -93.29 -36.55 -49.74
CA LEU A 15 -92.20 -35.56 -49.68
C LEU A 15 -92.50 -34.39 -48.74
N ILE A 16 -93.75 -33.91 -48.70
CA ILE A 16 -94.15 -32.80 -47.82
C ILE A 16 -94.15 -33.24 -46.34
N ALA A 17 -94.56 -34.48 -46.04
CA ALA A 17 -94.48 -35.03 -44.68
C ALA A 17 -93.03 -35.22 -44.20
N MET A 18 -92.09 -35.58 -45.08
CA MET A 18 -90.66 -35.62 -44.74
C MET A 18 -90.05 -34.22 -44.55
N LEU A 19 -90.45 -33.22 -45.35
CA LEU A 19 -89.96 -31.85 -45.22
C LEU A 19 -90.37 -31.17 -43.90
N PHE A 20 -91.54 -31.49 -43.33
CA PHE A 20 -91.95 -30.99 -42.02
C PHE A 20 -91.38 -31.76 -40.82
N ALA A 21 -90.88 -32.99 -41.01
CA ALA A 21 -90.17 -33.74 -39.98
C ALA A 21 -88.67 -33.37 -39.88
N PHE A 22 -88.03 -32.96 -40.98
CA PHE A 22 -86.62 -32.56 -41.00
C PHE A 22 -86.35 -31.13 -40.48
N GLY A 23 -87.36 -30.25 -40.47
CA GLY A 23 -87.21 -28.86 -40.02
C GLY A 23 -87.10 -28.64 -38.51
N LYS A 24 -87.34 -29.67 -37.68
CA LYS A 24 -87.35 -29.53 -36.20
C LYS A 24 -86.13 -30.10 -35.47
N ILE A 25 -85.11 -30.61 -36.16
CA ILE A 25 -83.97 -31.32 -35.52
C ILE A 25 -82.68 -30.47 -35.43
N TYR A 26 -82.60 -29.27 -36.03
CA TYR A 26 -81.38 -28.45 -35.96
C TYR A 26 -81.43 -27.20 -35.06
N SER A 27 -82.45 -27.06 -34.22
CA SER A 27 -82.42 -26.07 -33.13
C SER A 27 -82.13 -26.79 -31.82
N GLN A 28 -80.86 -26.85 -31.43
CA GLN A 28 -80.44 -27.32 -30.11
C GLN A 28 -81.07 -26.44 -29.02
N ALA A 29 -82.13 -26.95 -28.42
CA ALA A 29 -82.81 -26.36 -27.26
C ALA A 29 -82.18 -26.80 -25.92
N ASN A 30 -80.92 -27.26 -25.93
CA ASN A 30 -80.13 -27.52 -24.73
C ASN A 30 -78.71 -26.98 -24.99
N ASN A 31 -78.18 -26.17 -24.07
CA ASN A 31 -76.89 -25.49 -24.14
C ASN A 31 -75.71 -26.44 -24.45
N GLY A 32 -75.49 -26.73 -25.73
CA GLY A 32 -74.32 -27.45 -26.23
C GLY A 32 -73.19 -26.45 -26.52
N ALA A 33 -71.96 -26.86 -26.24
CA ALA A 33 -70.77 -26.12 -26.61
C ALA A 33 -70.77 -25.73 -28.10
N VAL A 34 -70.43 -24.47 -28.40
CA VAL A 34 -70.27 -23.96 -29.75
C VAL A 34 -68.85 -24.28 -30.23
N GLY A 35 -68.71 -25.20 -31.19
CA GLY A 35 -67.45 -25.47 -31.86
C GLY A 35 -67.31 -24.63 -33.14
N ILE A 36 -66.21 -23.90 -33.27
CA ILE A 36 -65.79 -23.32 -34.55
C ILE A 36 -64.67 -24.19 -35.10
N ASN A 37 -64.95 -24.83 -36.24
CA ASN A 37 -64.01 -25.70 -36.96
C ASN A 37 -63.58 -26.95 -36.16
N THR A 38 -64.46 -27.43 -35.25
CA THR A 38 -64.40 -28.74 -34.59
C THR A 38 -65.82 -29.29 -34.44
N THR A 39 -65.98 -30.61 -34.58
CA THR A 39 -67.26 -31.32 -34.34
C THR A 39 -67.34 -31.94 -32.96
N ALA A 40 -66.26 -31.88 -32.17
CA ALA A 40 -66.20 -32.33 -30.79
C ALA A 40 -65.60 -31.21 -29.92
N PRO A 41 -66.39 -30.14 -29.64
CA PRO A 41 -65.94 -29.06 -28.77
C PRO A 41 -65.55 -29.61 -27.39
N ASN A 42 -64.55 -29.02 -26.76
CA ASN A 42 -64.13 -29.38 -25.42
C ASN A 42 -65.31 -29.31 -24.44
N SER A 43 -65.54 -30.40 -23.68
CA SER A 43 -66.68 -30.54 -22.77
C SER A 43 -66.73 -29.49 -21.65
N ASN A 44 -65.61 -28.85 -21.35
CA ASN A 44 -65.49 -27.80 -20.34
C ASN A 44 -65.61 -26.38 -20.92
N SER A 45 -65.90 -26.25 -22.21
CA SER A 45 -66.00 -24.96 -22.89
C SER A 45 -67.40 -24.76 -23.46
N VAL A 46 -67.92 -23.53 -23.38
CA VAL A 46 -69.14 -23.14 -24.11
C VAL A 46 -68.79 -22.65 -25.52
N LEU A 47 -67.55 -22.22 -25.75
CA LEU A 47 -67.00 -21.87 -27.06
C LEU A 47 -65.62 -22.53 -27.22
N ASP A 48 -65.47 -23.39 -28.23
CA ASP A 48 -64.19 -24.03 -28.60
C ASP A 48 -63.83 -23.63 -30.04
N VAL A 49 -62.64 -23.04 -30.23
CA VAL A 49 -62.18 -22.55 -31.54
C VAL A 49 -60.91 -23.29 -31.93
N VAL A 50 -61.02 -24.20 -32.90
CA VAL A 50 -59.89 -25.02 -33.34
C VAL A 50 -59.34 -24.50 -34.67
N SER A 51 -58.04 -24.19 -34.68
CA SER A 51 -57.34 -23.73 -35.88
C SER A 51 -56.99 -24.92 -36.78
N GLY A 52 -57.79 -25.20 -37.81
CA GLY A 52 -57.69 -26.45 -38.58
C GLY A 52 -56.32 -26.74 -39.21
N ASN A 53 -55.61 -25.69 -39.65
CA ASN A 53 -54.23 -25.78 -40.17
C ASN A 53 -53.21 -25.15 -39.22
N ASN A 54 -53.57 -24.92 -37.95
CA ASN A 54 -52.76 -24.21 -36.96
C ASN A 54 -52.28 -22.81 -37.42
N ASN A 55 -53.04 -22.10 -38.25
CA ASN A 55 -52.64 -20.82 -38.86
C ASN A 55 -53.63 -19.65 -38.66
N LYS A 56 -54.65 -19.83 -37.81
CA LYS A 56 -55.67 -18.84 -37.45
C LYS A 56 -55.76 -18.68 -35.94
N GLY A 57 -56.11 -17.48 -35.47
CA GLY A 57 -56.35 -17.16 -34.05
C GLY A 57 -57.74 -16.54 -33.82
N VAL A 58 -58.01 -16.10 -32.60
CA VAL A 58 -59.25 -15.42 -32.20
C VAL A 58 -58.96 -13.96 -31.83
N LEU A 59 -59.77 -13.03 -32.33
CA LEU A 59 -59.80 -11.65 -31.85
C LEU A 59 -60.98 -11.51 -30.89
N ILE A 60 -60.68 -11.19 -29.64
CA ILE A 60 -61.67 -10.78 -28.64
C ILE A 60 -61.88 -9.25 -28.71
N PRO A 61 -62.87 -8.66 -28.02
CA PRO A 61 -63.09 -7.21 -28.03
C PRO A 61 -61.81 -6.43 -27.69
N ARG A 62 -61.46 -5.45 -28.53
CA ARG A 62 -60.26 -4.63 -28.41
C ARG A 62 -60.64 -3.23 -27.96
N LEU A 63 -60.14 -2.79 -26.81
CA LEU A 63 -60.50 -1.52 -26.18
C LEU A 63 -59.24 -0.79 -25.74
N THR A 64 -59.24 0.54 -25.77
CA THR A 64 -58.25 1.34 -25.04
C THR A 64 -58.49 1.23 -23.54
N GLU A 65 -57.51 1.64 -22.72
CA GLU A 65 -57.67 1.65 -21.26
C GLU A 65 -58.86 2.54 -20.81
N THR A 66 -59.08 3.66 -21.52
CA THR A 66 -60.20 4.57 -21.24
C THR A 66 -61.54 3.92 -21.54
N GLU A 67 -61.66 3.24 -22.68
CA GLU A 67 -62.88 2.53 -23.07
C GLU A 67 -63.16 1.33 -22.15
N ARG A 68 -62.12 0.58 -21.76
CA ARG A 68 -62.21 -0.48 -20.74
C ARG A 68 -62.75 0.05 -19.42
N ASN A 69 -62.20 1.18 -18.94
CA ASN A 69 -62.59 1.78 -17.67
C ASN A 69 -64.02 2.36 -17.69
N ALA A 70 -64.58 2.62 -18.87
CA ALA A 70 -65.96 3.06 -19.02
C ALA A 70 -66.98 1.91 -18.95
N ILE A 71 -66.55 0.65 -18.94
CA ILE A 71 -67.44 -0.51 -18.77
C ILE A 71 -68.03 -0.47 -17.36
N VAL A 72 -69.37 -0.44 -17.28
CA VAL A 72 -70.10 -0.56 -16.01
C VAL A 72 -70.11 -2.02 -15.58
N ILE A 73 -69.26 -2.37 -14.62
CA ILE A 73 -69.10 -3.73 -14.12
C ILE A 73 -70.27 -4.14 -13.23
N ASN A 74 -70.89 -5.28 -13.53
CA ASN A 74 -71.73 -6.04 -12.63
C ASN A 74 -70.90 -7.08 -11.88
N GLN A 75 -70.52 -6.75 -10.63
CA GLN A 75 -69.58 -7.55 -9.84
C GLN A 75 -69.93 -9.04 -9.76
N SER A 76 -71.21 -9.40 -9.67
CA SER A 76 -71.62 -10.81 -9.52
C SER A 76 -71.67 -11.62 -10.83
N LYS A 77 -71.51 -10.97 -11.99
CA LYS A 77 -71.68 -11.60 -13.31
C LYS A 77 -70.50 -11.47 -14.24
N ASP A 78 -69.63 -10.49 -14.00
CA ASP A 78 -68.56 -10.14 -14.94
C ASP A 78 -67.18 -10.69 -14.51
N ASP A 79 -67.13 -11.60 -13.53
CA ASP A 79 -65.88 -12.28 -13.16
C ASP A 79 -65.31 -13.07 -14.36
N GLY A 80 -64.07 -12.78 -14.74
CA GLY A 80 -63.43 -13.34 -15.94
C GLY A 80 -63.80 -12.65 -17.27
N LEU A 81 -64.54 -11.53 -17.25
CA LEU A 81 -64.80 -10.73 -18.46
C LEU A 81 -63.47 -10.31 -19.09
N THR A 82 -63.19 -10.77 -20.32
CA THR A 82 -61.87 -10.63 -20.95
C THR A 82 -61.92 -9.74 -22.19
N ILE A 83 -60.98 -8.80 -22.28
CA ILE A 83 -60.76 -7.91 -23.43
C ILE A 83 -59.27 -7.86 -23.79
N TYR A 84 -58.95 -7.41 -25.00
CA TYR A 84 -57.58 -7.04 -25.37
C TYR A 84 -57.43 -5.53 -25.24
N ASN A 85 -56.62 -5.09 -24.28
CA ASN A 85 -56.37 -3.68 -24.03
C ASN A 85 -55.29 -3.18 -24.99
N THR A 86 -55.66 -2.32 -25.94
CA THR A 86 -54.75 -1.79 -26.96
C THR A 86 -53.81 -0.71 -26.42
N THR A 87 -54.09 -0.14 -25.24
CA THR A 87 -53.19 0.79 -24.54
C THR A 87 -52.09 0.05 -23.78
N GLU A 88 -52.41 -1.11 -23.19
CA GLU A 88 -51.46 -1.99 -22.50
C GLU A 88 -50.82 -3.03 -23.43
N ASP A 89 -51.32 -3.15 -24.68
CA ASP A 89 -50.98 -4.21 -25.65
C ASP A 89 -51.06 -5.63 -25.05
N CYS A 90 -52.10 -5.87 -24.25
CA CYS A 90 -52.24 -7.09 -23.47
C CYS A 90 -53.70 -7.47 -23.21
N PHE A 91 -53.96 -8.75 -22.95
CA PHE A 91 -55.23 -9.23 -22.42
C PHE A 91 -55.46 -8.69 -21.00
N ASN A 92 -56.63 -8.11 -20.78
CA ASN A 92 -57.13 -7.78 -19.45
C ASN A 92 -58.36 -8.64 -19.14
N TYR A 93 -58.53 -9.02 -17.88
CA TYR A 93 -59.76 -9.63 -17.39
C TYR A 93 -60.24 -8.95 -16.11
N TRP A 94 -61.55 -8.91 -15.89
CA TRP A 94 -62.10 -8.42 -14.63
C TRP A 94 -61.96 -9.48 -13.54
N SER A 95 -61.32 -9.14 -12.42
CA SER A 95 -61.20 -10.00 -11.24
C SER A 95 -62.23 -9.59 -10.20
N LEU A 96 -63.18 -10.47 -9.88
CA LEU A 96 -64.11 -10.25 -8.77
C LEU A 96 -63.38 -10.24 -7.41
N ALA A 97 -62.40 -11.14 -7.24
CA ALA A 97 -61.67 -11.27 -5.98
C ALA A 97 -60.92 -9.99 -5.57
N ASP A 98 -60.37 -9.27 -6.56
CA ASP A 98 -59.61 -8.04 -6.34
C ASP A 98 -60.41 -6.77 -6.65
N ASN A 99 -61.63 -6.92 -7.17
CA ASN A 99 -62.50 -5.83 -7.62
C ASN A 99 -61.78 -4.85 -8.58
N GLU A 100 -60.99 -5.37 -9.51
CA GLU A 100 -60.25 -4.59 -10.50
C GLU A 100 -60.01 -5.34 -11.82
N TRP A 101 -59.67 -4.58 -12.87
CA TRP A 101 -59.13 -5.15 -14.12
C TRP A 101 -57.69 -5.61 -13.89
N LYS A 102 -57.43 -6.89 -14.14
CA LYS A 102 -56.10 -7.51 -14.08
C LYS A 102 -55.54 -7.70 -15.48
N SER A 103 -54.22 -7.54 -15.62
CA SER A 103 -53.48 -7.80 -16.85
C SER A 103 -52.85 -9.20 -16.81
N VAL A 104 -53.04 -9.99 -17.88
CA VAL A 104 -52.53 -11.37 -17.96
C VAL A 104 -51.03 -11.42 -18.27
N CYS A 105 -50.46 -10.34 -18.79
CA CYS A 105 -49.05 -10.29 -19.19
C CYS A 105 -48.10 -10.02 -18.02
N GLY A 106 -48.58 -9.97 -16.77
CA GLY A 106 -47.77 -9.77 -15.56
C GLY A 106 -47.10 -8.39 -15.48
N GLN A 107 -47.36 -7.49 -16.42
CA GLN A 107 -46.85 -6.13 -16.36
C GLN A 107 -47.72 -5.33 -15.39
N MET A 108 -47.12 -4.92 -14.26
CA MET A 108 -47.70 -3.83 -13.49
C MET A 108 -47.81 -2.62 -14.44
N GLY A 109 -48.97 -1.95 -14.47
CA GLY A 109 -49.17 -0.78 -15.32
C GLY A 109 -48.14 0.32 -15.05
N LYS A 110 -48.17 1.43 -15.79
CA LYS A 110 -47.24 2.54 -15.54
C LYS A 110 -47.37 3.03 -14.08
N ALA A 111 -46.23 3.17 -13.41
CA ALA A 111 -46.18 3.79 -12.09
C ALA A 111 -46.61 5.26 -12.18
N VAL A 112 -47.22 5.75 -11.10
CA VAL A 112 -47.46 7.18 -10.88
C VAL A 112 -46.56 7.61 -9.74
N PHE A 113 -45.71 8.60 -10.00
CA PHE A 113 -44.75 9.12 -9.04
C PHE A 113 -44.41 10.58 -9.36
N THR A 114 -43.85 11.26 -8.37
CA THR A 114 -43.24 12.59 -8.52
C THR A 114 -41.75 12.50 -8.23
N ILE A 115 -40.94 13.36 -8.83
CA ILE A 115 -39.50 13.45 -8.56
C ILE A 115 -39.25 14.60 -7.58
N ASP A 116 -38.52 14.33 -6.50
CA ASP A 116 -38.01 15.37 -5.61
C ASP A 116 -36.62 15.80 -6.10
N CYS A 117 -36.58 16.90 -6.84
CA CYS A 117 -35.34 17.42 -7.40
C CYS A 117 -34.40 18.01 -6.34
N SER A 118 -34.90 18.39 -5.16
CA SER A 118 -34.08 18.97 -4.09
C SER A 118 -33.17 17.93 -3.41
N SER A 119 -33.59 16.67 -3.42
CA SER A 119 -32.84 15.52 -2.90
C SER A 119 -32.19 14.68 -4.00
N SER A 120 -32.47 14.98 -5.27
CA SER A 120 -31.88 14.32 -6.42
C SER A 120 -30.57 14.98 -6.86
N LYS A 121 -29.55 14.19 -7.17
CA LYS A 121 -28.22 14.69 -7.54
C LYS A 121 -27.46 13.75 -8.46
N ALA A 122 -26.51 14.29 -9.22
CA ALA A 122 -25.55 13.50 -9.96
C ALA A 122 -24.44 12.99 -9.03
N MET A 123 -24.04 11.74 -9.24
CA MET A 123 -22.97 11.05 -8.52
C MET A 123 -21.82 10.75 -9.49
N GLY A 124 -20.60 10.70 -8.96
CA GLY A 124 -19.38 10.48 -9.73
C GLY A 124 -18.68 11.77 -10.15
N SER A 125 -17.46 11.65 -10.66
CA SER A 125 -16.70 12.75 -11.26
C SER A 125 -16.80 12.67 -12.78
N TYR A 126 -17.09 13.80 -13.42
CA TYR A 126 -17.26 13.90 -14.87
C TYR A 126 -16.06 14.65 -15.41
N VAL A 127 -15.32 14.06 -16.33
CA VAL A 127 -14.07 14.62 -16.86
C VAL A 127 -14.16 14.65 -18.38
N LYS A 128 -13.78 15.78 -18.99
CA LYS A 128 -13.78 15.92 -20.45
C LYS A 128 -13.00 14.78 -21.12
N GLY A 129 -13.63 14.13 -22.09
CA GLY A 129 -13.07 13.06 -22.91
C GLY A 129 -13.02 11.69 -22.24
N LYS A 130 -13.47 11.53 -20.98
CA LYS A 130 -13.55 10.24 -20.30
C LYS A 130 -14.96 9.67 -20.38
N GLU A 131 -15.07 8.42 -20.82
CA GLU A 131 -16.32 7.66 -20.79
C GLU A 131 -16.85 7.53 -19.35
N LEU A 132 -18.17 7.65 -19.21
CA LEU A 132 -18.86 7.41 -17.96
C LEU A 132 -18.78 5.93 -17.57
N THR A 133 -18.67 5.69 -16.28
CA THR A 133 -18.61 4.36 -15.67
C THR A 133 -19.84 4.14 -14.78
N ASN A 134 -19.98 2.95 -14.18
CA ASN A 134 -21.03 2.67 -13.21
C ASN A 134 -21.00 3.60 -11.97
N SER A 135 -19.90 4.32 -11.72
CA SER A 135 -19.82 5.32 -10.65
C SER A 135 -20.48 6.66 -11.03
N ASN A 136 -20.80 6.86 -12.31
CA ASN A 136 -21.46 8.05 -12.84
C ASN A 136 -22.95 7.75 -13.04
N TYR A 137 -23.79 8.22 -12.14
CA TYR A 137 -25.23 7.98 -12.18
C TYR A 137 -26.00 9.15 -11.55
N LEU A 138 -27.29 9.26 -11.84
CA LEU A 138 -28.19 10.14 -11.09
C LEU A 138 -28.79 9.36 -9.92
N SER A 139 -28.65 9.89 -8.71
CA SER A 139 -29.41 9.45 -7.54
C SER A 139 -30.71 10.22 -7.53
N ILE A 140 -31.80 9.63 -8.00
CA ILE A 140 -33.11 10.27 -8.12
C ILE A 140 -34.01 9.85 -6.97
N ALA A 141 -34.50 10.82 -6.21
CA ALA A 141 -35.51 10.61 -5.19
C ALA A 141 -36.91 10.78 -5.80
N VAL A 142 -37.78 9.81 -5.55
CA VAL A 142 -39.15 9.80 -6.06
C VAL A 142 -40.15 9.56 -4.93
N ASN A 143 -41.36 10.08 -5.06
CA ASN A 143 -42.50 9.72 -4.22
C ASN A 143 -43.54 8.97 -5.07
N VAL A 144 -43.66 7.66 -4.84
CA VAL A 144 -44.50 6.75 -5.62
C VAL A 144 -45.91 6.70 -5.02
N THR A 145 -46.91 7.06 -5.82
CA THR A 145 -48.33 7.02 -5.43
C THR A 145 -49.08 5.83 -6.04
N LYS A 146 -48.57 5.25 -7.14
CA LYS A 146 -49.05 3.99 -7.73
C LYS A 146 -47.86 3.10 -8.10
N PRO A 147 -47.77 1.86 -7.57
CA PRO A 147 -46.78 0.87 -8.01
C PRO A 147 -46.89 0.58 -9.51
N GLY A 148 -45.78 0.23 -10.16
CA GLY A 148 -45.77 0.05 -11.61
C GLY A 148 -44.40 0.18 -12.25
N ASN A 149 -44.37 0.02 -13.58
CA ASN A 149 -43.16 0.23 -14.37
C ASN A 149 -42.81 1.72 -14.48
N TYR A 150 -41.53 2.05 -14.44
CA TYR A 150 -41.03 3.40 -14.68
C TYR A 150 -39.96 3.42 -15.76
N THR A 151 -39.83 4.58 -16.41
CA THR A 151 -38.69 4.93 -17.28
C THR A 151 -38.27 6.35 -16.94
N ILE A 152 -36.98 6.56 -16.72
CA ILE A 152 -36.39 7.88 -16.52
C ILE A 152 -35.23 8.04 -17.48
N SER A 153 -35.22 9.15 -18.21
CA SER A 153 -34.10 9.58 -19.04
C SER A 153 -33.61 10.95 -18.56
N GLY A 154 -32.31 11.19 -18.72
CA GLY A 154 -31.68 12.48 -18.48
C GLY A 154 -30.76 12.79 -19.64
N THR A 155 -30.96 13.91 -20.32
CA THR A 155 -30.11 14.31 -21.45
C THR A 155 -29.22 15.49 -21.09
N THR A 156 -28.02 15.51 -21.67
CA THR A 156 -27.13 16.67 -21.64
C THR A 156 -26.72 17.01 -23.07
N THR A 157 -26.36 18.26 -23.33
CA THR A 157 -25.83 18.70 -24.63
C THR A 157 -24.34 18.43 -24.79
N ASN A 158 -23.71 17.79 -23.79
CA ASN A 158 -22.26 17.70 -23.67
C ASN A 158 -21.73 16.27 -23.93
N GLY A 159 -22.47 15.44 -24.67
CA GLY A 159 -22.01 14.13 -25.16
C GLY A 159 -22.23 12.93 -24.24
N TYR A 160 -23.00 13.10 -23.16
CA TYR A 160 -23.39 12.00 -22.27
C TYR A 160 -24.86 12.12 -21.84
N ASN A 161 -25.46 11.00 -21.44
CA ASN A 161 -26.86 10.92 -21.04
C ASN A 161 -27.08 9.85 -19.97
N PHE A 162 -28.28 9.82 -19.42
CA PHE A 162 -28.72 8.90 -18.37
C PHE A 162 -30.00 8.21 -18.84
N TYR A 163 -30.12 6.91 -18.55
CA TYR A 163 -31.32 6.15 -18.88
C TYR A 163 -31.50 4.99 -17.89
N GLY A 164 -32.71 4.83 -17.39
CA GLY A 164 -33.04 3.76 -16.45
C GLY A 164 -34.50 3.37 -16.52
N THR A 165 -34.75 2.07 -16.36
CA THR A 165 -36.09 1.48 -16.33
C THR A 165 -36.18 0.51 -15.16
N GLY A 166 -37.37 0.36 -14.59
CA GLY A 166 -37.60 -0.62 -13.51
C GLY A 166 -39.05 -0.67 -13.08
N VAL A 167 -39.29 -1.26 -11.91
CA VAL A 167 -40.63 -1.42 -11.32
C VAL A 167 -40.63 -0.93 -9.89
N PHE A 168 -41.57 -0.08 -9.52
CA PHE A 168 -41.87 0.22 -8.13
C PHE A 168 -42.87 -0.80 -7.60
N LEU A 169 -42.47 -1.55 -6.57
CA LEU A 169 -43.31 -2.57 -5.94
C LEU A 169 -44.15 -2.03 -4.77
N ASN A 170 -43.76 -0.87 -4.22
CA ASN A 170 -44.40 -0.24 -3.06
C ASN A 170 -44.64 1.25 -3.31
N THR A 171 -45.61 1.84 -2.62
CA THR A 171 -45.80 3.29 -2.54
C THR A 171 -44.82 3.94 -1.55
N GLY A 172 -44.73 5.28 -1.58
CA GLY A 172 -43.88 6.07 -0.70
C GLY A 172 -42.57 6.53 -1.34
N THR A 173 -41.71 7.15 -0.53
CA THR A 173 -40.44 7.70 -1.00
C THR A 173 -39.42 6.61 -1.28
N GLN A 174 -38.84 6.65 -2.47
CA GLN A 174 -37.79 5.73 -2.90
C GLN A 174 -36.63 6.50 -3.54
N THR A 175 -35.44 5.90 -3.56
CA THR A 175 -34.28 6.43 -4.26
C THR A 175 -33.81 5.41 -5.28
N ILE A 176 -33.64 5.84 -6.52
CA ILE A 176 -33.22 4.99 -7.64
C ILE A 176 -31.95 5.55 -8.29
N GLN A 177 -31.11 4.64 -8.78
CA GLN A 177 -29.88 4.98 -9.47
C GLN A 177 -30.11 4.87 -10.98
N ILE A 178 -29.95 5.98 -11.70
CA ILE A 178 -30.06 6.04 -13.15
C ILE A 178 -28.66 6.11 -13.75
N PRO A 179 -28.12 5.01 -14.32
CA PRO A 179 -26.76 4.98 -14.82
C PRO A 179 -26.55 5.97 -15.98
N GLY A 180 -25.35 6.55 -16.02
CA GLY A 180 -24.90 7.41 -17.11
C GLY A 180 -24.11 6.63 -18.16
N GLN A 181 -24.11 7.15 -19.39
CA GLN A 181 -23.37 6.61 -20.53
C GLN A 181 -22.85 7.75 -21.43
N GLY A 182 -21.81 7.48 -22.22
CA GLY A 182 -21.16 8.45 -23.12
C GLY A 182 -19.97 9.16 -22.47
N ALA A 183 -19.46 10.22 -23.10
CA ALA A 183 -18.28 10.95 -22.64
C ALA A 183 -18.49 12.49 -22.72
N PRO A 184 -18.23 13.24 -21.63
CA PRO A 184 -18.29 14.70 -21.64
C PRO A 184 -17.34 15.34 -22.66
N GLN A 185 -17.77 16.34 -23.42
CA GLN A 185 -16.96 16.95 -24.50
C GLN A 185 -16.31 18.28 -24.10
N ASN A 186 -16.98 19.08 -23.28
CA ASN A 186 -16.57 20.43 -22.90
C ASN A 186 -16.48 20.56 -21.37
N ILE A 187 -15.52 21.37 -20.92
CA ILE A 187 -15.34 21.71 -19.49
C ILE A 187 -16.36 22.81 -19.17
N GLN A 188 -17.44 22.45 -18.49
CA GLN A 188 -18.54 23.36 -18.14
C GLN A 188 -19.42 22.75 -17.04
N THR A 189 -20.42 23.52 -16.58
CA THR A 189 -21.51 22.99 -15.77
C THR A 189 -22.70 22.67 -16.67
N ASP A 190 -23.08 21.39 -16.70
CA ASP A 190 -24.24 20.89 -17.45
C ASP A 190 -25.45 20.79 -16.53
N ASN A 191 -26.62 21.21 -17.00
CA ASN A 191 -27.89 20.91 -16.35
C ASN A 191 -28.55 19.73 -17.04
N VAL A 192 -28.98 18.74 -16.27
CA VAL A 192 -29.65 17.55 -16.83
C VAL A 192 -31.12 17.87 -17.13
N ALA A 193 -31.53 17.68 -18.39
CA ALA A 193 -32.92 17.71 -18.79
C ALA A 193 -33.55 16.33 -18.54
N LEU A 194 -34.43 16.25 -17.53
CA LEU A 194 -35.06 15.00 -17.09
C LEU A 194 -36.41 14.77 -17.74
N GLU A 195 -36.68 13.52 -18.10
CA GLU A 195 -38.01 13.03 -18.47
C GLU A 195 -38.36 11.78 -17.65
N ALA A 196 -39.60 11.68 -17.20
CA ALA A 196 -40.14 10.54 -16.49
C ALA A 196 -41.39 10.03 -17.23
N ASN A 197 -41.41 8.74 -17.55
CA ASN A 197 -42.49 8.07 -18.29
C ASN A 197 -42.88 8.79 -19.61
N GLY A 198 -41.90 9.43 -20.28
CA GLY A 198 -42.10 10.18 -21.52
C GLY A 198 -42.65 11.60 -21.34
N THR A 199 -42.69 12.12 -20.11
CA THR A 199 -43.08 13.50 -19.81
C THR A 199 -41.90 14.26 -19.22
N ALA A 200 -41.67 15.49 -19.68
CA ALA A 200 -40.61 16.35 -19.16
C ALA A 200 -40.82 16.70 -17.68
N VAL A 201 -39.74 16.64 -16.89
CA VAL A 201 -39.72 17.00 -15.47
C VAL A 201 -38.93 18.29 -15.31
N THR A 202 -39.59 19.35 -14.84
CA THR A 202 -38.91 20.61 -14.53
C THR A 202 -38.33 20.56 -13.12
N CYS A 203 -37.02 20.44 -13.01
CA CYS A 203 -36.33 20.42 -11.71
C CYS A 203 -35.93 21.82 -11.24
N THR A 204 -36.34 22.17 -10.02
CA THR A 204 -35.91 23.38 -9.31
C THR A 204 -35.49 23.01 -7.88
N PRO A 205 -34.20 23.08 -7.52
CA PRO A 205 -33.05 23.43 -8.38
C PRO A 205 -32.79 22.38 -9.46
N ALA A 206 -32.09 22.77 -10.53
CA ALA A 206 -31.68 21.86 -11.58
C ALA A 206 -30.62 20.86 -11.05
N ILE A 207 -30.64 19.63 -11.56
CA ILE A 207 -29.56 18.67 -11.31
C ILE A 207 -28.37 19.07 -12.18
N SER A 208 -27.37 19.69 -11.56
CA SER A 208 -26.18 20.19 -12.24
C SER A 208 -24.98 19.24 -12.10
N ILE A 209 -24.21 19.09 -13.17
CA ILE A 209 -22.98 18.30 -13.26
C ILE A 209 -21.84 19.23 -13.66
N THR A 210 -20.79 19.31 -12.85
CA THR A 210 -19.58 20.04 -13.24
C THR A 210 -18.60 19.10 -13.92
N VAL A 211 -18.31 19.36 -15.20
CA VAL A 211 -17.32 18.61 -15.99
C VAL A 211 -15.95 19.23 -15.79
N LEU A 212 -15.02 18.42 -15.31
CA LEU A 212 -13.67 18.82 -14.93
C LEU A 212 -12.68 18.67 -16.08
N SER A 213 -11.53 19.35 -15.95
CA SER A 213 -10.40 19.24 -16.87
C SER A 213 -9.79 17.83 -16.87
N PRO A 214 -9.31 17.32 -18.03
CA PRO A 214 -8.58 16.05 -18.08
C PRO A 214 -7.26 16.07 -17.31
N SER A 215 -6.72 17.27 -17.05
CA SER A 215 -5.58 17.48 -16.15
C SER A 215 -5.79 18.74 -15.29
N GLY A 216 -5.69 18.59 -13.98
CA GLY A 216 -5.75 19.69 -13.02
C GLY A 216 -4.50 20.57 -13.09
N THR A 217 -4.54 21.68 -12.35
CA THR A 217 -3.36 22.55 -12.13
C THR A 217 -2.98 22.44 -10.66
N TYR A 218 -1.75 22.03 -10.37
CA TYR A 218 -1.25 21.80 -9.02
C TYR A 218 0.29 21.86 -8.94
N THR A 219 0.81 22.31 -7.80
CA THR A 219 2.26 22.27 -7.52
C THR A 219 2.60 21.10 -6.61
N MET A 220 3.70 20.39 -6.89
CA MET A 220 4.18 19.29 -6.05
C MET A 220 5.14 19.76 -4.95
N SER A 221 4.97 19.28 -3.73
CA SER A 221 5.79 19.62 -2.56
C SER A 221 6.73 18.47 -2.18
N CYS A 222 7.69 18.17 -3.06
CA CYS A 222 8.49 16.94 -2.96
C CYS A 222 9.49 16.92 -1.80
N GLY A 223 9.90 18.09 -1.29
CA GLY A 223 10.68 18.19 -0.06
C GLY A 223 9.95 17.67 1.19
N SER A 224 8.62 17.54 1.11
CA SER A 224 7.76 16.95 2.14
C SER A 224 7.14 15.61 1.71
N ALA A 225 7.60 15.02 0.60
CA ALA A 225 7.14 13.70 0.19
C ALA A 225 7.67 12.63 1.14
N THR A 226 6.82 11.67 1.49
CA THR A 226 7.15 10.58 2.42
C THR A 226 7.17 9.26 1.66
N VAL A 227 8.31 8.57 1.69
CA VAL A 227 8.44 7.19 1.19
C VAL A 227 8.01 6.23 2.29
N ASN A 228 6.99 5.43 2.03
CA ASN A 228 6.43 4.46 2.96
C ASN A 228 6.83 3.02 2.59
N GLY A 229 6.86 2.15 3.60
CA GLY A 229 7.21 0.74 3.48
C GLY A 229 8.71 0.48 3.64
N VAL A 230 9.06 -0.81 3.77
CA VAL A 230 10.44 -1.28 3.85
C VAL A 230 10.81 -1.88 2.49
N TYR A 231 11.92 -1.42 1.91
CA TYR A 231 12.40 -1.84 0.59
C TYR A 231 13.61 -2.75 0.78
N LYS A 232 13.57 -3.96 0.22
CA LYS A 232 14.60 -4.99 0.40
C LYS A 232 15.08 -5.52 -0.94
N VAL A 233 16.38 -5.75 -1.07
CA VAL A 233 16.98 -6.35 -2.27
C VAL A 233 16.32 -7.71 -2.57
N GLY A 234 15.97 -7.93 -3.84
CA GLY A 234 15.37 -9.18 -4.31
C GLY A 234 13.93 -9.44 -3.86
N THR A 235 13.30 -8.50 -3.14
CA THR A 235 11.91 -8.61 -2.68
C THR A 235 11.00 -7.70 -3.48
N ALA A 236 9.94 -8.26 -4.06
CA ALA A 236 8.96 -7.48 -4.81
C ALA A 236 8.23 -6.48 -3.90
N LEU A 237 7.94 -5.29 -4.44
CA LEU A 237 7.16 -4.27 -3.75
C LEU A 237 5.73 -4.75 -3.51
N THR A 238 5.17 -4.33 -2.39
CA THR A 238 3.82 -4.65 -1.93
C THR A 238 2.94 -3.39 -1.90
N ALA A 239 1.66 -3.55 -1.60
CA ALA A 239 0.74 -2.42 -1.39
C ALA A 239 1.16 -1.44 -0.27
N SER A 240 2.12 -1.82 0.59
CA SER A 240 2.67 -0.94 1.63
C SER A 240 3.82 -0.05 1.13
N ASN A 241 4.39 -0.34 -0.04
CA ASN A 241 5.49 0.40 -0.62
C ASN A 241 4.95 1.54 -1.50
N THR A 242 4.87 2.73 -0.91
CA THR A 242 4.22 3.88 -1.55
C THR A 242 5.02 5.17 -1.38
N ILE A 243 4.67 6.20 -2.14
CA ILE A 243 5.11 7.58 -1.91
C ILE A 243 3.88 8.43 -1.64
N THR A 244 3.79 9.04 -0.46
CA THR A 244 2.81 10.08 -0.18
C THR A 244 3.37 11.42 -0.67
N LEU A 245 2.77 11.99 -1.70
CA LEU A 245 3.17 13.23 -2.34
C LEU A 245 2.18 14.35 -1.98
N PRO A 246 2.57 15.33 -1.15
CA PRO A 246 1.76 16.52 -0.91
C PRO A 246 1.76 17.42 -2.16
N VAL A 247 0.59 17.92 -2.50
CA VAL A 247 0.38 18.86 -3.62
C VAL A 247 -0.51 20.03 -3.18
N ASN A 248 -0.39 21.16 -3.85
CA ASN A 248 -1.32 22.29 -3.72
C ASN A 248 -2.08 22.46 -5.04
N VAL A 249 -3.40 22.26 -5.01
CA VAL A 249 -4.27 22.24 -6.18
C VAL A 249 -4.90 23.62 -6.39
N SER A 250 -4.64 24.24 -7.54
CA SER A 250 -5.22 25.53 -7.92
C SER A 250 -6.44 25.39 -8.83
N THR A 251 -6.51 24.33 -9.64
CA THR A 251 -7.67 24.04 -10.51
C THR A 251 -8.00 22.56 -10.51
N LEU A 252 -9.28 22.25 -10.32
CA LEU A 252 -9.80 20.88 -10.30
C LEU A 252 -9.63 20.22 -11.67
N GLY A 253 -9.41 18.90 -11.63
CA GLY A 253 -9.20 18.09 -12.81
C GLY A 253 -8.70 16.71 -12.43
N SER A 254 -8.52 15.86 -13.44
CA SER A 254 -7.80 14.60 -13.26
C SER A 254 -6.31 14.85 -12.98
N TYR A 255 -5.64 13.86 -12.41
CA TYR A 255 -4.18 13.84 -12.34
C TYR A 255 -3.67 12.45 -12.70
N THR A 256 -2.46 12.42 -13.25
CA THR A 256 -1.65 11.23 -13.45
C THR A 256 -0.21 11.58 -13.11
N ILE A 257 0.36 10.84 -12.18
CA ILE A 257 1.71 11.06 -11.68
C ILE A 257 2.46 9.74 -11.74
N THR A 258 3.67 9.76 -12.28
CA THR A 258 4.53 8.58 -12.41
C THR A 258 5.95 8.91 -11.97
N THR A 259 6.77 7.89 -11.76
CA THR A 259 8.23 8.05 -11.69
C THR A 259 8.90 7.40 -12.90
N ASN A 260 10.17 7.75 -13.14
CA ASN A 260 11.04 6.87 -13.90
C ASN A 260 11.22 5.51 -13.18
N THR A 261 11.74 4.52 -13.90
CA THR A 261 12.18 3.25 -13.30
C THR A 261 13.65 3.35 -12.91
N VAL A 262 13.97 3.06 -11.65
CA VAL A 262 15.34 3.02 -11.14
C VAL A 262 15.53 1.69 -10.44
N ASP A 263 16.56 0.93 -10.81
CA ASP A 263 16.83 -0.39 -10.22
C ASP A 263 15.59 -1.30 -10.17
N GLY A 264 14.83 -1.34 -11.26
CA GLY A 264 13.64 -2.19 -11.38
C GLY A 264 12.41 -1.73 -10.59
N ILE A 265 12.45 -0.61 -9.86
CA ILE A 265 11.30 -0.04 -9.14
C ILE A 265 10.74 1.23 -9.79
N SER A 266 9.43 1.43 -9.71
CA SER A 266 8.73 2.64 -10.17
C SER A 266 7.44 2.88 -9.37
N PHE A 267 6.91 4.10 -9.40
CA PHE A 267 5.70 4.47 -8.69
C PHE A 267 4.71 5.18 -9.61
N SER A 268 3.41 5.01 -9.37
CA SER A 268 2.36 5.72 -10.10
C SER A 268 1.11 5.97 -9.28
N GLY A 269 0.40 7.06 -9.56
CA GLY A 269 -0.91 7.37 -9.00
C GLY A 269 -1.74 8.20 -9.96
N SER A 270 -3.04 7.96 -10.00
CA SER A 270 -3.98 8.70 -10.84
C SER A 270 -5.31 8.90 -10.13
N GLY A 271 -6.00 10.00 -10.41
CA GLY A 271 -7.29 10.30 -9.79
C GLY A 271 -7.92 11.58 -10.30
N VAL A 272 -8.78 12.17 -9.47
CA VAL A 272 -9.46 13.44 -9.70
C VAL A 272 -9.40 14.25 -8.41
N PHE A 273 -9.06 15.53 -8.50
CA PHE A 273 -9.15 16.44 -7.36
C PHE A 273 -10.59 16.82 -7.09
N ALA A 274 -11.07 16.53 -5.88
CA ALA A 274 -12.41 16.90 -5.42
C ALA A 274 -12.46 18.29 -4.78
N ALA A 275 -11.31 18.86 -4.41
CA ALA A 275 -11.19 20.17 -3.79
C ALA A 275 -9.85 20.83 -4.17
N THR A 276 -9.82 22.17 -4.13
CA THR A 276 -8.60 22.97 -4.26
C THR A 276 -7.83 23.00 -2.93
N GLY A 277 -6.62 23.57 -2.93
CA GLY A 277 -5.76 23.67 -1.76
C GLY A 277 -4.88 22.43 -1.55
N ASN A 278 -4.43 22.22 -0.31
CA ASN A 278 -3.49 21.15 0.01
C ASN A 278 -4.16 19.77 -0.04
N GLN A 279 -3.57 18.85 -0.82
CA GLN A 279 -4.03 17.48 -0.97
C GLN A 279 -2.83 16.53 -0.88
N ASN A 280 -3.06 15.27 -0.54
CA ASN A 280 -2.03 14.22 -0.56
C ASN A 280 -2.38 13.17 -1.61
N ILE A 281 -1.42 12.84 -2.47
CA ILE A 281 -1.54 11.79 -3.49
C ILE A 281 -0.68 10.61 -3.06
N THR A 282 -1.24 9.41 -3.09
CA THR A 282 -0.48 8.18 -2.87
C THR A 282 -0.06 7.58 -4.20
N LEU A 283 1.26 7.48 -4.43
CA LEU A 283 1.84 6.77 -5.57
C LEU A 283 2.15 5.34 -5.14
N GLN A 284 1.58 4.37 -5.85
CA GLN A 284 1.78 2.95 -5.58
C GLN A 284 3.06 2.45 -6.25
N GLY A 285 3.90 1.75 -5.49
CA GLY A 285 5.16 1.19 -5.97
C GLY A 285 5.00 -0.18 -6.59
N THR A 286 5.77 -0.45 -7.64
CA THR A 286 5.90 -1.76 -8.29
C THR A 286 7.37 -2.07 -8.58
N GLY A 287 7.68 -3.36 -8.74
CA GLY A 287 9.02 -3.82 -9.10
C GLY A 287 9.76 -4.55 -7.98
N THR A 288 11.05 -4.80 -8.20
CA THR A 288 11.93 -5.51 -7.26
C THR A 288 13.33 -4.89 -7.31
N PRO A 289 13.81 -4.22 -6.25
CA PRO A 289 15.14 -3.61 -6.26
C PRO A 289 16.24 -4.67 -6.22
N SER A 290 17.36 -4.42 -6.91
CA SER A 290 18.49 -5.36 -6.99
C SER A 290 19.70 -4.95 -6.14
N SER A 291 19.73 -3.71 -5.62
CA SER A 291 20.84 -3.21 -4.81
C SER A 291 20.42 -2.23 -3.71
N THR A 292 21.28 -2.07 -2.71
CA THR A 292 21.08 -1.18 -1.54
C THR A 292 21.42 0.30 -1.79
N THR A 293 22.00 0.64 -2.95
CA THR A 293 22.26 2.04 -3.33
C THR A 293 20.97 2.86 -3.28
N VAL A 294 21.02 4.09 -2.76
CA VAL A 294 19.87 5.00 -2.69
C VAL A 294 19.28 5.22 -4.10
N LYS A 295 17.96 5.06 -4.26
CA LYS A 295 17.27 5.26 -5.54
C LYS A 295 16.68 6.66 -5.59
N THR A 296 17.23 7.51 -6.44
CA THR A 296 16.65 8.84 -6.70
C THR A 296 15.58 8.70 -7.78
N MET A 297 14.32 8.78 -7.38
CA MET A 297 13.16 8.67 -8.25
C MET A 297 12.77 10.07 -8.76
N THR A 298 12.72 10.25 -10.07
CA THR A 298 12.17 11.44 -10.72
C THR A 298 10.67 11.28 -10.87
N ILE A 299 9.90 12.03 -10.08
CA ILE A 299 8.45 12.14 -10.19
C ILE A 299 8.11 13.09 -11.35
N THR A 300 7.16 12.69 -12.20
CA THR A 300 6.62 13.48 -13.32
C THR A 300 5.10 13.54 -13.20
N SER A 301 4.53 14.73 -13.35
CA SER A 301 3.09 14.98 -13.26
C SER A 301 2.51 15.55 -14.54
N ASP A 302 1.21 15.36 -14.75
CA ASP A 302 0.44 15.91 -15.86
C ASP A 302 -0.11 17.33 -15.58
N SER A 303 0.32 17.97 -14.49
CA SER A 303 -0.19 19.29 -14.09
C SER A 303 -0.05 20.31 -15.22
N GLN A 304 -1.11 21.07 -15.43
CA GLN A 304 -1.11 22.20 -16.36
C GLN A 304 -0.65 23.49 -15.65
N GLY A 305 -0.49 24.59 -16.39
CA GLY A 305 -0.31 25.93 -15.81
C GLY A 305 1.12 26.45 -15.67
N GLY A 306 2.11 25.86 -16.35
CA GLY A 306 3.50 26.36 -16.37
C GLY A 306 4.25 26.21 -15.04
N VAL A 307 3.73 25.39 -14.12
CA VAL A 307 4.39 25.00 -12.88
C VAL A 307 5.39 23.88 -13.12
N SER A 308 6.31 23.65 -12.19
CA SER A 308 7.23 22.52 -12.28
C SER A 308 6.46 21.20 -12.24
N THR A 309 6.59 20.41 -13.30
CA THR A 309 5.96 19.08 -13.43
C THR A 309 6.89 17.95 -13.03
N THR A 310 8.11 18.26 -12.58
CA THR A 310 9.09 17.26 -12.16
C THR A 310 9.71 17.59 -10.81
N CYS A 311 10.02 16.56 -10.04
CA CYS A 311 10.83 16.66 -8.83
C CYS A 311 11.46 15.31 -8.48
N THR A 312 12.27 15.24 -7.42
CA THR A 312 12.94 14.00 -7.02
C THR A 312 12.64 13.60 -5.58
N VAL A 313 12.60 12.29 -5.32
CA VAL A 313 12.54 11.71 -3.97
C VAL A 313 13.49 10.52 -3.88
N ASN A 314 14.09 10.31 -2.72
CA ASN A 314 15.01 9.19 -2.49
C ASN A 314 14.27 8.02 -1.82
N VAL A 315 14.33 6.84 -2.44
CA VAL A 315 13.92 5.58 -1.85
C VAL A 315 15.15 4.87 -1.30
N ILE A 316 15.11 4.54 -0.01
CA ILE A 316 16.19 3.83 0.67
C ILE A 316 15.84 2.35 0.76
N VAL A 317 16.68 1.51 0.16
CA VAL A 317 16.63 0.06 0.30
C VAL A 317 17.47 -0.29 1.54
N VAL A 318 16.89 -1.03 2.49
CA VAL A 318 17.58 -1.37 3.74
C VAL A 318 18.74 -2.32 3.46
N VAL A 319 19.83 -2.17 4.21
CA VAL A 319 20.96 -3.11 4.13
C VAL A 319 20.51 -4.49 4.62
N PRO A 320 20.74 -5.59 3.87
CA PRO A 320 20.41 -6.94 4.29
C PRO A 320 21.14 -7.34 5.57
N LYS A 321 20.61 -8.35 6.26
CA LYS A 321 21.18 -8.83 7.52
C LYS A 321 22.65 -9.21 7.39
N LYS A 322 23.45 -8.90 8.41
CA LYS A 322 24.85 -9.30 8.54
C LYS A 322 25.06 -10.21 9.74
N LYS A 323 26.20 -10.88 9.77
CA LYS A 323 26.69 -11.74 10.84
C LYS A 323 27.82 -11.04 11.59
N LEU A 324 27.68 -10.97 12.91
CA LEU A 324 28.65 -10.32 13.79
C LEU A 324 29.34 -11.36 14.66
N LEU A 325 30.66 -11.33 14.71
CA LEU A 325 31.45 -11.96 15.78
C LEU A 325 31.88 -10.90 16.78
N THR A 326 31.67 -11.18 18.05
CA THR A 326 32.08 -10.31 19.15
C THR A 326 33.06 -11.06 20.02
N ILE A 327 34.20 -10.47 20.34
CA ILE A 327 35.25 -11.09 21.14
C ILE A 327 35.51 -10.19 22.35
N GLY A 328 35.42 -10.76 23.55
CA GLY A 328 35.63 -10.09 24.82
C GLY A 328 34.84 -10.73 25.96
N THR A 329 34.89 -10.09 27.13
CA THR A 329 34.24 -10.54 28.37
C THR A 329 32.97 -9.74 28.70
N ALA A 330 32.31 -10.13 29.80
CA ALA A 330 31.22 -9.39 30.43
C ALA A 330 30.09 -8.89 29.48
N PRO A 331 29.51 -9.75 28.63
CA PRO A 331 28.50 -9.34 27.65
C PRO A 331 27.23 -8.73 28.27
N ASN A 332 26.90 -9.16 29.49
CA ASN A 332 25.77 -8.65 30.27
C ASN A 332 26.20 -7.74 31.44
N GLY A 333 27.50 -7.47 31.56
CA GLY A 333 28.07 -6.55 32.54
C GLY A 333 28.39 -5.22 31.89
N CYS A 334 29.67 -4.85 31.89
CA CYS A 334 30.12 -3.58 31.33
C CYS A 334 30.15 -3.57 29.79
N GLY A 335 29.94 -4.71 29.12
CA GLY A 335 29.78 -4.74 27.67
C GLY A 335 31.07 -4.67 26.89
N TYR A 336 32.18 -5.17 27.44
CA TYR A 336 33.41 -5.38 26.68
C TYR A 336 33.14 -6.27 25.45
N ASN A 337 32.26 -7.25 25.61
CA ASN A 337 31.63 -8.00 24.54
C ASN A 337 30.21 -7.48 24.26
N VAL A 338 29.91 -7.14 23.00
CA VAL A 338 28.64 -6.49 22.63
C VAL A 338 27.51 -7.46 22.26
N SER A 339 27.71 -8.78 22.41
CA SER A 339 26.65 -9.76 22.13
C SER A 339 25.49 -9.72 23.13
N GLY A 340 25.78 -9.42 24.40
CA GLY A 340 24.83 -9.46 25.50
C GLY A 340 23.96 -8.22 25.68
N THR A 341 23.41 -8.05 26.86
CA THR A 341 22.41 -7.00 27.17
C THR A 341 22.97 -5.74 27.80
N SER A 342 24.30 -5.61 27.86
CA SER A 342 24.97 -4.36 28.25
C SER A 342 24.53 -3.18 27.36
N PRO A 343 24.63 -1.93 27.82
CA PRO A 343 24.25 -0.76 27.03
C PRO A 343 24.90 -0.68 25.65
N SER A 344 26.19 -1.03 25.52
CA SER A 344 26.87 -1.09 24.22
C SER A 344 26.36 -2.20 23.30
N GLY A 345 26.05 -3.37 23.86
CA GLY A 345 25.33 -4.43 23.15
C GLY A 345 23.93 -4.00 22.70
N MET A 346 23.22 -3.23 23.53
CA MET A 346 21.90 -2.71 23.16
C MET A 346 21.97 -1.59 22.11
N VAL A 347 22.99 -0.73 22.14
CA VAL A 347 23.26 0.24 21.05
C VAL A 347 23.41 -0.50 19.71
N THR A 348 24.10 -1.63 19.70
CA THR A 348 24.34 -2.51 18.53
C THR A 348 23.05 -3.14 17.98
N LYS A 349 22.03 -3.34 18.83
CA LYS A 349 20.80 -4.08 18.52
C LYS A 349 19.54 -3.22 18.43
N ALA A 350 19.57 -1.99 18.95
CA ALA A 350 18.40 -1.14 19.01
C ALA A 350 17.90 -0.77 17.61
N ALA A 351 16.62 -1.06 17.33
CA ALA A 351 16.02 -0.81 16.03
C ALA A 351 16.03 0.67 15.63
N ALA A 352 15.99 1.60 16.59
CA ALA A 352 16.12 3.03 16.33
C ALA A 352 17.53 3.45 15.85
N ASN A 353 18.56 2.68 16.20
CA ASN A 353 19.91 2.90 15.72
C ASN A 353 20.14 2.17 14.39
N PHE A 354 19.86 0.86 14.36
CA PHE A 354 20.15 -0.03 13.25
C PHE A 354 18.91 -0.88 12.96
N GLY A 355 18.04 -0.42 12.07
CA GLY A 355 16.74 -1.05 11.86
C GLY A 355 15.96 -0.57 10.64
N THR A 356 14.72 -1.02 10.55
CA THR A 356 13.79 -0.73 9.44
C THR A 356 12.72 0.29 9.79
N LEU A 357 12.77 0.88 10.98
CA LEU A 357 11.82 1.91 11.41
C LEU A 357 12.02 3.18 10.57
N ALA A 358 10.95 3.98 10.42
CA ALA A 358 11.03 5.26 9.72
C ALA A 358 12.11 6.18 10.33
N ASN A 359 12.29 6.15 11.66
CA ASN A 359 13.28 6.91 12.40
C ASN A 359 14.60 6.17 12.66
N SER A 360 14.81 4.95 12.13
CA SER A 360 16.11 4.27 12.23
C SER A 360 17.21 5.11 11.61
N ILE A 361 18.29 5.36 12.36
CA ILE A 361 19.44 6.16 11.92
C ILE A 361 20.17 5.47 10.76
N VAL A 362 20.42 4.16 10.90
CA VAL A 362 20.93 3.30 9.82
C VAL A 362 19.82 2.35 9.38
N LYS A 363 19.49 2.41 8.08
CA LYS A 363 18.48 1.55 7.45
C LYS A 363 19.05 0.14 7.23
N TYR A 364 18.73 -0.78 8.13
CA TYR A 364 19.34 -2.10 8.22
C TYR A 364 18.31 -3.15 8.67
N GLU A 365 18.36 -4.36 8.11
CA GLU A 365 17.45 -5.45 8.51
C GLU A 365 17.75 -6.06 9.88
N GLY A 366 18.87 -5.68 10.50
CA GLY A 366 19.34 -6.25 11.77
C GLY A 366 20.27 -7.45 11.56
N TRP A 367 20.65 -8.08 12.66
CA TRP A 367 21.62 -9.17 12.64
C TRP A 367 20.97 -10.50 12.27
N ASP A 368 21.59 -11.23 11.35
CA ASP A 368 21.25 -12.64 11.09
C ASP A 368 21.71 -13.51 12.26
N GLN A 369 22.94 -13.22 12.72
CA GLN A 369 23.56 -13.88 13.85
C GLN A 369 24.50 -12.91 14.57
N ILE A 370 24.55 -13.01 15.90
CA ILE A 370 25.61 -12.44 16.72
C ILE A 370 26.25 -13.59 17.48
N ILE A 371 27.56 -13.79 17.28
CA ILE A 371 28.35 -14.84 17.90
C ILE A 371 29.12 -14.24 19.07
N ASP A 372 28.93 -14.80 20.25
CA ASP A 372 29.83 -14.58 21.39
C ASP A 372 31.06 -15.49 21.22
N GLY A 373 32.18 -14.88 20.85
CA GLY A 373 33.46 -15.53 20.64
C GLY A 373 34.30 -15.66 21.90
N THR A 374 33.77 -15.27 23.06
CA THR A 374 34.47 -15.12 24.35
C THR A 374 35.72 -14.24 24.22
N ASP A 375 36.59 -14.22 25.22
CA ASP A 375 37.82 -13.41 25.26
C ASP A 375 39.09 -14.18 24.89
N SER A 376 38.96 -15.45 24.47
CA SER A 376 40.10 -16.30 24.13
C SER A 376 39.79 -17.33 23.04
N PRO A 377 39.24 -16.91 21.87
CA PRO A 377 38.99 -17.85 20.78
C PRO A 377 40.31 -18.37 20.20
N ASN A 378 40.38 -19.67 19.91
CA ASN A 378 41.56 -20.26 19.27
C ASN A 378 41.51 -20.11 17.73
N ALA A 379 42.67 -20.32 17.08
CA ALA A 379 42.80 -20.19 15.63
C ALA A 379 41.83 -21.06 14.82
N THR A 380 41.46 -22.25 15.30
CA THR A 380 40.50 -23.14 14.62
C THR A 380 39.08 -22.57 14.65
N GLN A 381 38.65 -22.03 15.80
CA GLN A 381 37.36 -21.36 15.93
C GLN A 381 37.30 -20.13 15.03
N LEU A 382 38.33 -19.29 15.07
CA LEU A 382 38.43 -18.11 14.21
C LEU A 382 38.39 -18.49 12.73
N THR A 383 39.13 -19.51 12.31
CA THR A 383 39.16 -19.95 10.91
C THR A 383 37.75 -20.34 10.44
N THR A 384 37.00 -21.05 11.29
CA THR A 384 35.63 -21.47 11.03
C THR A 384 34.71 -20.26 10.81
N TRP A 385 34.78 -19.26 11.69
CA TRP A 385 33.94 -18.07 11.61
C TRP A 385 34.37 -17.06 10.55
N THR A 386 35.63 -17.01 10.15
CA THR A 386 36.16 -15.91 9.31
C THR A 386 36.48 -16.31 7.89
N THR A 387 36.95 -17.53 7.67
CA THR A 387 37.37 -18.00 6.34
C THR A 387 36.79 -19.37 5.96
N GLY A 388 35.91 -19.92 6.81
CA GLY A 388 35.16 -21.14 6.56
C GLY A 388 34.03 -20.94 5.55
N ALA A 389 33.12 -21.92 5.48
CA ALA A 389 32.05 -21.93 4.48
C ALA A 389 31.03 -20.79 4.62
N ASN A 390 30.85 -20.26 5.84
CA ASN A 390 29.86 -19.24 6.17
C ASN A 390 30.49 -18.14 7.03
N PRO A 391 31.37 -17.30 6.47
CA PRO A 391 32.13 -16.36 7.25
C PRO A 391 31.24 -15.22 7.81
N VAL A 392 31.61 -14.69 8.97
CA VAL A 392 31.00 -13.50 9.56
C VAL A 392 31.39 -12.25 8.77
N ASP A 393 30.52 -11.25 8.75
CA ASP A 393 30.73 -10.02 8.02
C ASP A 393 31.61 -9.03 8.78
N ILE A 394 31.45 -8.99 10.11
CA ILE A 394 32.07 -8.02 10.99
C ILE A 394 32.59 -8.73 12.26
N ILE A 395 33.76 -8.31 12.73
CA ILE A 395 34.31 -8.65 14.04
C ILE A 395 34.41 -7.38 14.88
N VAL A 396 33.86 -7.40 16.09
CA VAL A 396 34.12 -6.40 17.14
C VAL A 396 34.97 -7.05 18.22
N ILE A 397 36.14 -6.48 18.49
CA ILE A 397 37.05 -6.95 19.55
C ILE A 397 36.96 -5.96 20.71
N GLY A 398 36.84 -6.48 21.93
CA GLY A 398 36.92 -5.77 23.20
C GLY A 398 37.88 -6.45 24.17
N TYR A 399 37.85 -6.04 25.44
CA TYR A 399 38.65 -6.63 26.52
C TYR A 399 38.32 -8.12 26.78
N ALA A 400 39.28 -9.04 26.92
CA ALA A 400 40.72 -8.89 27.20
C ALA A 400 41.64 -9.70 26.26
N TRP A 401 41.28 -9.86 24.99
CA TRP A 401 41.88 -10.90 24.17
C TRP A 401 43.38 -10.69 23.85
N GLY A 402 44.21 -11.58 24.40
CA GLY A 402 45.67 -11.63 24.19
C GLY A 402 46.07 -12.53 23.02
N MET A 403 45.77 -12.09 21.80
CA MET A 403 45.95 -12.87 20.57
C MET A 403 47.39 -13.34 20.31
N ASN A 404 47.57 -14.62 19.97
CA ASN A 404 48.87 -15.16 19.54
C ASN A 404 49.12 -14.98 18.02
N ALA A 405 50.31 -15.37 17.55
CA ALA A 405 50.70 -15.22 16.15
C ALA A 405 49.82 -16.00 15.15
N ALA A 406 49.32 -17.19 15.54
CA ALA A 406 48.47 -18.00 14.66
C ALA A 406 47.09 -17.38 14.49
N GLU A 407 46.50 -16.89 15.57
CA GLU A 407 45.23 -16.15 15.56
C GLU A 407 45.34 -14.84 14.78
N ALA A 408 46.45 -14.09 14.94
CA ALA A 408 46.72 -12.87 14.19
C ALA A 408 46.79 -13.10 12.67
N GLN A 409 47.39 -14.23 12.27
CA GLN A 409 47.45 -14.65 10.87
C GLN A 409 46.06 -14.96 10.30
N VAL A 410 45.14 -15.51 11.10
CA VAL A 410 43.74 -15.73 10.68
C VAL A 410 43.03 -14.39 10.45
N LEU A 411 43.17 -13.43 11.36
CA LEU A 411 42.55 -12.10 11.19
C LEU A 411 43.12 -11.32 10.01
N LYS A 412 44.42 -11.43 9.74
CA LYS A 412 45.03 -10.88 8.52
C LYS A 412 44.37 -11.47 7.26
N ASN A 413 44.21 -12.79 7.22
CA ASN A 413 43.58 -13.46 6.07
C ASN A 413 42.11 -13.05 5.91
N TYR A 414 41.41 -12.82 7.02
CA TYR A 414 40.06 -12.30 7.02
C TYR A 414 39.97 -10.89 6.43
N LEU A 415 40.81 -9.97 6.90
CA LEU A 415 40.90 -8.60 6.35
C LEU A 415 41.26 -8.59 4.86
N ALA A 416 42.20 -9.45 4.45
CA ALA A 416 42.60 -9.58 3.05
C ALA A 416 41.47 -10.06 2.13
N LYS A 417 40.48 -10.78 2.67
CA LYS A 417 39.26 -11.19 1.95
C LYS A 417 38.12 -10.16 2.05
N GLY A 418 38.37 -8.97 2.60
CA GLY A 418 37.37 -7.91 2.76
C GLY A 418 36.57 -7.99 4.07
N GLY A 419 36.91 -8.91 4.99
CA GLY A 419 36.32 -8.96 6.32
C GLY A 419 36.52 -7.65 7.08
N VAL A 420 35.59 -7.28 7.95
CA VAL A 420 35.62 -6.00 8.67
C VAL A 420 35.99 -6.22 10.14
N ILE A 421 36.99 -5.49 10.65
CA ILE A 421 37.40 -5.53 12.05
C ILE A 421 37.30 -4.14 12.68
N VAL A 422 36.56 -4.05 13.79
CA VAL A 422 36.52 -2.89 14.69
C VAL A 422 37.12 -3.33 16.03
N ALA A 423 38.35 -2.93 16.30
CA ALA A 423 39.09 -3.42 17.46
C ALA A 423 39.26 -2.35 18.55
N TYR A 424 38.73 -2.66 19.73
CA TYR A 424 38.98 -1.96 20.99
C TYR A 424 39.84 -2.89 21.83
N SER A 425 41.16 -2.71 21.79
CA SER A 425 42.08 -3.67 22.40
C SER A 425 43.34 -3.01 22.92
N GLU A 426 43.59 -3.27 24.20
CA GLU A 426 44.75 -2.84 24.99
C GLU A 426 45.79 -3.97 25.22
N SER A 427 45.65 -5.10 24.53
CA SER A 427 46.65 -6.17 24.62
C SER A 427 47.88 -5.78 23.82
N ASN A 428 48.95 -5.33 24.49
CA ASN A 428 50.21 -4.99 23.82
C ASN A 428 50.71 -6.13 22.92
N SER A 429 50.87 -7.34 23.48
CA SER A 429 51.35 -8.50 22.73
C SER A 429 50.38 -8.92 21.62
N GLY A 430 49.08 -8.92 21.90
CA GLY A 430 48.04 -9.28 20.93
C GLY A 430 48.00 -8.35 19.73
N MET A 431 47.99 -7.04 19.97
CA MET A 431 47.96 -6.03 18.92
C MET A 431 49.30 -5.94 18.18
N GLN A 432 50.43 -6.16 18.85
CA GLN A 432 51.71 -6.27 18.16
C GLN A 432 51.75 -7.44 17.19
N ASN A 433 51.22 -8.60 17.58
CA ASN A 433 51.09 -9.76 16.68
C ASN A 433 50.19 -9.43 15.48
N LEU A 434 49.06 -8.75 15.68
CA LEU A 434 48.18 -8.34 14.58
C LEU A 434 48.86 -7.35 13.65
N PHE A 435 49.42 -6.28 14.20
CA PHE A 435 50.00 -5.21 13.41
C PHE A 435 51.18 -5.68 12.60
N ARG A 436 52.06 -6.54 13.13
CA ARG A 436 53.17 -7.12 12.37
C ARG A 436 52.75 -8.09 11.26
N ASN A 437 51.50 -8.58 11.32
CA ASN A 437 50.91 -9.38 10.25
C ASN A 437 50.26 -8.50 9.17
N VAL A 438 49.64 -7.39 9.59
CA VAL A 438 48.89 -6.46 8.74
C VAL A 438 49.82 -5.46 8.05
N PHE A 439 50.62 -4.77 8.84
CA PHE A 439 51.68 -3.84 8.45
C PHE A 439 53.02 -4.59 8.56
N ASP A 440 54.01 -4.24 7.76
CA ASP A 440 55.31 -4.93 7.80
C ASP A 440 55.85 -5.10 9.24
N GLY A 441 56.63 -6.17 9.48
CA GLY A 441 56.93 -6.70 10.83
C GLY A 441 57.70 -5.77 11.80
N SER A 442 57.83 -4.48 11.49
CA SER A 442 58.54 -3.44 12.24
C SER A 442 57.69 -2.77 13.34
N VAL A 443 56.37 -2.96 13.35
CA VAL A 443 55.47 -2.31 14.32
C VAL A 443 55.72 -2.80 15.76
N ASN A 444 55.77 -1.86 16.72
CA ASN A 444 55.89 -2.14 18.15
C ASN A 444 54.74 -1.50 18.93
N THR A 445 54.30 -2.15 20.00
CA THR A 445 53.29 -1.62 20.91
C THR A 445 53.85 -1.40 22.32
N GLY A 446 53.16 -0.59 23.11
CA GLY A 446 53.47 -0.37 24.51
C GLY A 446 52.31 0.33 25.22
N SER A 447 52.40 0.49 26.54
CA SER A 447 51.35 1.15 27.34
C SER A 447 51.71 2.60 27.66
N VAL A 448 50.71 3.48 27.67
CA VAL A 448 50.83 4.90 28.00
C VAL A 448 49.55 5.40 28.64
N ASN A 449 49.70 6.36 29.57
CA ASN A 449 48.62 6.93 30.36
C ASN A 449 47.81 5.88 31.14
N SER A 450 47.07 6.34 32.15
CA SER A 450 46.26 5.50 33.03
C SER A 450 44.79 5.86 32.91
N ALA A 451 43.93 4.98 33.44
CA ALA A 451 42.49 5.16 33.59
C ALA A 451 42.04 6.63 33.64
N GLY A 452 41.14 7.00 32.73
CA GLY A 452 40.59 8.35 32.60
C GLY A 452 41.43 9.31 31.76
N ALA A 453 42.43 8.82 31.04
CA ALA A 453 43.13 9.63 30.05
C ALA A 453 42.18 10.05 28.92
N ILE A 454 42.39 11.25 28.35
CA ILE A 454 41.55 11.78 27.26
C ILE A 454 42.43 12.08 26.05
N TYR A 455 41.95 11.69 24.87
CA TYR A 455 42.66 11.83 23.61
C TYR A 455 41.84 12.60 22.59
N LYS A 456 42.48 13.58 21.95
CA LYS A 456 41.85 14.43 20.94
C LYS A 456 41.68 13.70 19.61
N LEU A 457 40.49 13.78 19.03
CA LEU A 457 40.19 13.32 17.67
C LEU A 457 40.53 14.43 16.65
N PRO A 458 41.01 14.10 15.43
CA PRO A 458 41.38 15.09 14.43
C PRO A 458 40.16 15.74 13.79
N LEU A 459 40.42 16.78 13.00
CA LEU A 459 39.41 17.43 12.15
C LEU A 459 39.25 16.77 10.77
N THR A 460 39.94 15.64 10.54
CA THR A 460 39.90 14.91 9.28
C THR A 460 38.46 14.53 8.91
N ASN A 461 38.05 14.82 7.68
CA ASN A 461 36.75 14.42 7.18
C ASN A 461 36.72 12.92 6.88
N ASP A 462 36.32 12.13 7.87
CA ASP A 462 36.14 10.68 7.79
C ASP A 462 34.72 10.31 8.22
N GLU A 463 34.13 9.30 7.58
CA GLU A 463 32.76 8.83 7.86
C GLU A 463 32.55 8.23 9.26
N ILE A 464 33.63 7.88 9.99
CA ILE A 464 33.56 7.47 11.40
C ILE A 464 33.53 8.70 12.31
N LEU A 465 34.33 9.72 12.00
CA LEU A 465 34.39 10.94 12.79
C LEU A 465 33.21 11.87 12.50
N ASN A 466 32.63 11.78 11.31
CA ASN A 466 31.43 12.52 10.89
C ASN A 466 30.39 11.53 10.35
N GLY A 467 29.93 10.66 11.25
CA GLY A 467 29.01 9.58 10.92
C GLY A 467 27.55 9.87 11.29
N PRO A 468 26.65 8.92 11.03
CA PRO A 468 25.21 9.14 11.17
C PRO A 468 24.73 9.33 12.61
N PHE A 469 25.55 9.02 13.62
CA PHE A 469 25.23 9.24 15.04
C PHE A 469 25.75 10.59 15.57
N GLY A 470 26.54 11.33 14.79
CA GLY A 470 27.02 12.65 15.15
C GLY A 470 28.43 12.93 14.62
N ASP A 471 28.74 14.22 14.53
CA ASP A 471 30.07 14.72 14.19
C ASP A 471 30.91 14.88 15.47
N ILE A 472 32.00 14.11 15.55
CA ILE A 472 32.94 14.06 16.66
C ILE A 472 34.34 14.54 16.27
N ARG A 473 34.48 15.16 15.09
CA ARG A 473 35.73 15.79 14.64
C ARG A 473 36.13 16.90 15.61
N GLY A 474 37.39 16.90 16.01
CA GLY A 474 37.89 17.87 16.99
C GLY A 474 37.29 17.72 18.38
N LEU A 475 36.64 16.60 18.70
CA LEU A 475 36.23 16.23 20.05
C LEU A 475 37.25 15.26 20.65
N GLN A 476 36.83 14.35 21.53
CA GLN A 476 37.75 13.49 22.27
C GLN A 476 37.12 12.15 22.67
N TRP A 477 37.96 11.16 22.90
CA TRP A 477 37.59 9.89 23.52
C TRP A 477 38.36 9.72 24.84
N GLY A 478 37.78 8.96 25.77
CA GLY A 478 38.34 8.69 27.09
C GLY A 478 38.73 7.23 27.22
N GLU A 479 39.83 6.96 27.91
CA GLU A 479 40.27 5.60 28.19
C GLU A 479 39.66 5.05 29.49
N ASP A 480 39.29 3.77 29.45
CA ASP A 480 38.74 3.00 30.58
C ASP A 480 39.81 2.58 31.62
N ALA A 481 39.45 1.74 32.58
CA ALA A 481 40.16 1.40 33.82
C ALA A 481 41.62 0.89 33.77
N SER A 482 42.29 0.88 32.62
CA SER A 482 43.57 0.22 32.41
C SER A 482 44.71 1.21 32.06
N SER A 483 45.53 0.88 31.07
CA SER A 483 46.47 1.78 30.42
C SER A 483 46.29 1.67 28.92
N THR A 484 46.33 2.81 28.22
CA THR A 484 46.17 2.83 26.77
C THR A 484 47.34 2.17 26.06
N THR A 485 47.07 1.26 25.13
CA THR A 485 48.10 0.77 24.21
C THR A 485 48.35 1.80 23.11
N TYR A 486 49.61 2.13 22.87
CA TYR A 486 50.06 2.84 21.67
C TYR A 486 50.81 1.91 20.73
N ALA A 487 50.88 2.29 19.46
CA ALA A 487 51.70 1.66 18.43
C ALA A 487 52.70 2.65 17.83
N THR A 488 53.87 2.16 17.43
CA THR A 488 54.94 2.89 16.74
C THR A 488 55.42 2.11 15.53
N GLY A 489 55.98 2.80 14.53
CA GLY A 489 56.43 2.16 13.29
C GLY A 489 55.31 1.85 12.29
N LEU A 490 54.11 2.41 12.49
CA LEU A 490 53.02 2.27 11.54
C LEU A 490 53.30 3.08 10.25
N PRO A 491 53.08 2.52 9.05
CA PRO A 491 53.30 3.23 7.80
C PRO A 491 52.24 4.32 7.59
N SER A 492 52.65 5.59 7.63
CA SER A 492 51.75 6.75 7.59
C SER A 492 50.92 6.85 6.31
N SER A 493 51.34 6.22 5.21
CA SER A 493 50.58 6.15 3.95
C SER A 493 49.41 5.18 4.00
N GLU A 494 49.44 4.19 4.90
CA GLU A 494 48.44 3.11 4.95
C GLU A 494 47.36 3.34 6.00
N ILE A 495 47.56 4.31 6.90
CA ILE A 495 46.64 4.60 8.00
C ILE A 495 46.21 6.07 8.01
N THR A 496 45.02 6.30 8.54
CA THR A 496 44.54 7.60 9.00
C THR A 496 44.57 7.57 10.52
N VAL A 497 45.43 8.41 11.11
CA VAL A 497 45.57 8.52 12.57
C VAL A 497 44.37 9.25 13.17
N TYR A 498 43.76 8.65 14.19
CA TYR A 498 42.66 9.23 14.95
C TYR A 498 43.07 9.79 16.31
N SER A 499 44.15 9.30 16.91
CA SER A 499 44.75 9.94 18.08
C SER A 499 46.19 9.48 18.31
N GLY A 500 46.96 10.34 18.99
CA GLY A 500 48.25 10.01 19.57
C GLY A 500 48.18 9.81 21.08
N ASP A 501 49.33 9.66 21.75
CA ASP A 501 49.43 9.40 23.19
C ASP A 501 49.33 10.64 24.11
N THR A 502 49.02 11.82 23.56
CA THR A 502 48.91 13.05 24.36
C THR A 502 47.64 13.05 25.20
N ASN A 503 47.79 12.96 26.52
CA ASN A 503 46.66 13.06 27.46
C ASN A 503 46.25 14.52 27.71
N ILE A 504 45.05 14.89 27.28
CA ILE A 504 44.53 16.27 27.41
C ILE A 504 43.76 16.53 28.71
N SER A 505 43.55 15.52 29.57
CA SER A 505 42.90 15.71 30.87
C SER A 505 43.86 16.25 31.95
N THR A 506 44.87 17.03 31.58
CA THR A 506 45.88 17.52 32.52
C THR A 506 46.23 18.99 32.24
N ALA A 507 46.79 19.67 33.25
CA ALA A 507 47.24 21.06 33.14
C ALA A 507 48.41 21.24 32.15
N SER A 508 49.13 20.17 31.83
CA SER A 508 50.29 20.21 30.94
C SER A 508 50.28 18.96 30.07
N PRO A 509 49.44 18.93 29.00
CA PRO A 509 49.36 17.79 28.10
C PRO A 509 50.71 17.51 27.43
N THR A 510 51.20 16.28 27.61
CA THR A 510 52.45 15.81 26.99
C THR A 510 52.24 14.46 26.33
N GLY A 511 52.92 14.22 25.21
CA GLY A 511 52.95 12.94 24.50
C GLY A 511 54.17 12.84 23.60
N ASN A 512 54.42 11.67 23.04
CA ASN A 512 55.52 11.42 22.11
C ASN A 512 55.00 11.32 20.67
N VAL A 513 55.60 12.13 19.80
CA VAL A 513 55.28 12.09 18.36
C VAL A 513 55.52 10.67 17.82
N GLY A 514 54.55 10.18 17.02
CA GLY A 514 54.62 8.86 16.40
C GLY A 514 54.07 7.70 17.24
N ARG A 515 53.65 7.95 18.49
CA ARG A 515 52.88 6.98 19.29
C ARG A 515 51.39 7.14 18.99
N VAL A 516 50.85 6.24 18.18
CA VAL A 516 49.44 6.23 17.74
C VAL A 516 48.60 5.40 18.70
N THR A 517 47.49 5.94 19.18
CA THR A 517 46.56 5.25 20.09
C THR A 517 45.24 4.86 19.42
N ALA A 518 44.92 5.44 18.25
CA ALA A 518 43.81 5.02 17.41
C ALA A 518 44.10 5.32 15.94
N PHE A 519 43.67 4.42 15.04
CA PHE A 519 43.74 4.64 13.59
C PHE A 519 42.67 3.85 12.83
N LYS A 520 42.43 4.27 11.60
CA LYS A 520 41.75 3.49 10.55
C LYS A 520 42.73 3.15 9.44
N HIS A 521 42.69 1.91 8.96
CA HIS A 521 43.45 1.53 7.77
C HIS A 521 42.79 2.09 6.52
N ASN A 522 43.58 2.66 5.61
CA ASN A 522 43.09 3.35 4.40
C ASN A 522 42.55 2.39 3.33
N THR A 523 42.96 1.13 3.32
CA THR A 523 42.61 0.14 2.28
C THR A 523 41.90 -1.09 2.83
N LEU A 524 42.39 -1.66 3.94
CA LEU A 524 41.70 -2.75 4.62
C LEU A 524 40.53 -2.21 5.45
N ASN A 525 39.50 -3.05 5.65
CA ASN A 525 38.37 -2.73 6.51
C ASN A 525 38.74 -2.90 8.00
N PHE A 526 39.73 -2.15 8.48
CA PHE A 526 40.28 -2.26 9.83
C PHE A 526 40.33 -0.92 10.57
N ILE A 527 39.83 -0.91 11.81
CA ILE A 527 39.98 0.19 12.76
C ILE A 527 40.50 -0.37 14.07
N TRP A 528 41.39 0.36 14.74
CA TRP A 528 41.86 0.03 16.07
C TRP A 528 41.86 1.25 16.99
N VAL A 529 41.52 1.00 18.25
CA VAL A 529 41.71 1.89 19.40
C VAL A 529 42.37 1.10 20.52
N GLY A 530 43.40 1.68 21.12
CA GLY A 530 44.25 1.06 22.15
C GLY A 530 43.64 0.94 23.54
N ASP A 531 42.33 0.81 23.64
CA ASP A 531 41.59 0.68 24.91
C ASP A 531 40.61 -0.49 24.77
N GLY A 532 40.73 -1.51 25.63
CA GLY A 532 39.84 -2.67 25.64
C GLY A 532 38.46 -2.37 26.21
N GLY A 533 38.36 -1.30 27.00
CA GLY A 533 37.16 -0.79 27.62
C GLY A 533 36.50 0.36 26.88
N PHE A 534 36.94 0.67 25.65
CA PHE A 534 36.41 1.77 24.87
C PHE A 534 34.88 1.74 24.73
N ASN A 535 34.32 0.54 24.58
CA ASN A 535 32.87 0.28 24.46
C ASN A 535 32.19 -0.09 25.79
N SER A 536 32.79 0.22 26.94
CA SER A 536 32.30 -0.21 28.24
C SER A 536 31.35 0.80 28.90
N GLN A 537 30.18 0.31 29.30
CA GLN A 537 29.24 1.00 30.19
C GLN A 537 28.85 0.04 31.32
N CYS A 538 29.51 0.12 32.47
CA CYS A 538 29.02 -0.59 33.65
C CYS A 538 27.70 0.01 34.17
N GLY A 539 26.82 -0.82 34.71
CA GLY A 539 25.48 -0.43 35.17
C GLY A 539 24.44 -0.50 34.04
N THR A 540 23.35 0.26 34.19
CA THR A 540 22.25 0.31 33.21
C THR A 540 22.13 1.71 32.60
N VAL A 541 21.35 1.88 31.54
CA VAL A 541 21.06 3.22 30.98
C VAL A 541 20.25 4.11 31.93
N THR A 542 19.54 3.53 32.90
CA THR A 542 18.79 4.27 33.94
C THR A 542 19.60 4.53 35.20
N SER A 543 20.71 3.82 35.39
CA SER A 543 21.63 3.97 36.52
C SER A 543 23.06 3.68 36.04
N PRO A 544 23.63 4.57 35.19
CA PRO A 544 24.96 4.35 34.64
C PRO A 544 26.04 4.57 35.71
N ASN A 545 27.18 3.92 35.55
CA ASN A 545 28.35 4.19 36.37
C ASN A 545 28.82 5.64 36.18
N THR A 546 28.93 6.39 37.28
CA THR A 546 29.25 7.83 37.29
C THR A 546 30.72 8.14 37.53
N SER A 547 31.61 7.16 37.47
CA SER A 547 33.05 7.41 37.59
C SER A 547 33.53 8.29 36.44
N ASP A 548 34.47 9.16 36.76
CA ASP A 548 35.21 10.05 35.88
C ASP A 548 36.34 9.36 35.09
N THR A 549 36.69 8.12 35.45
CA THR A 549 37.93 7.47 34.99
C THR A 549 37.73 6.07 34.40
N ILE A 550 36.52 5.50 34.51
CA ILE A 550 36.17 4.19 33.93
C ILE A 550 34.84 4.26 33.18
N CYS A 551 34.57 3.31 32.30
CA CYS A 551 33.33 3.18 31.54
C CYS A 551 32.99 4.41 30.69
N PRO A 552 33.81 4.73 29.68
CA PRO A 552 33.68 5.96 28.89
C PRO A 552 32.47 5.95 27.94
N PHE A 553 31.76 4.82 27.80
CA PHE A 553 30.63 4.68 26.90
C PHE A 553 29.30 5.00 27.61
N TYR A 554 28.51 5.95 27.08
CA TYR A 554 27.15 6.22 27.54
C TYR A 554 26.11 6.06 26.42
N ALA A 555 24.94 5.53 26.78
CA ALA A 555 23.73 5.51 25.97
C ALA A 555 22.53 6.03 26.76
N ASP A 556 21.58 6.67 26.08
CA ASP A 556 20.32 7.11 26.69
C ASP A 556 19.36 5.93 26.94
N THR A 557 18.18 6.23 27.48
CA THR A 557 17.16 5.21 27.79
C THR A 557 16.55 4.53 26.56
N ASN A 558 16.75 5.08 25.35
CA ASN A 558 16.39 4.47 24.08
C ASN A 558 17.58 3.75 23.43
N TYR A 559 18.70 3.63 24.16
CA TYR A 559 19.97 3.11 23.68
C TYR A 559 20.56 3.91 22.53
N LYS A 560 20.26 5.20 22.40
CA LYS A 560 20.98 6.10 21.49
C LYS A 560 22.33 6.43 22.12
N PRO A 561 23.47 6.35 21.38
CA PRO A 561 24.76 6.75 21.91
C PRO A 561 24.79 8.26 22.23
N ILE A 562 25.32 8.61 23.40
CA ILE A 562 25.46 9.99 23.88
C ILE A 562 26.84 10.19 24.53
N PRO A 563 27.37 11.43 24.57
CA PRO A 563 28.62 11.68 25.26
C PRO A 563 28.51 11.37 26.75
N LYS A 564 29.59 10.84 27.33
CA LYS A 564 29.72 10.73 28.78
C LYS A 564 30.28 12.03 29.35
N PRO A 565 29.61 12.68 30.32
CA PRO A 565 30.11 13.92 30.92
C PRO A 565 31.16 13.67 32.00
N ASN A 566 31.88 14.73 32.38
CA ASN A 566 32.75 14.79 33.56
C ASN A 566 33.79 13.65 33.60
N TYR A 567 34.43 13.38 32.46
CA TYR A 567 35.45 12.33 32.35
C TYR A 567 36.84 12.95 32.38
N GLY A 568 37.80 12.32 33.05
CA GLY A 568 39.19 12.76 33.13
C GLY A 568 39.89 12.28 34.39
N ASN A 569 41.19 12.00 34.29
CA ASN A 569 42.04 11.63 35.43
C ASN A 569 42.81 12.79 36.08
N GLY A 570 42.61 14.02 35.59
CA GLY A 570 43.20 15.22 36.17
C GLY A 570 42.28 15.90 37.18
N ALA A 571 42.61 17.15 37.51
CA ALA A 571 41.70 17.98 38.32
C ALA A 571 40.38 18.21 37.56
N ALA A 572 39.28 18.40 38.29
CA ALA A 572 37.93 18.60 37.71
C ALA A 572 37.84 19.70 36.64
N ALA A 573 38.74 20.70 36.67
CA ALA A 573 38.83 21.74 35.65
C ALA A 573 39.25 21.22 34.25
N TYR A 574 39.77 19.99 34.17
CA TYR A 574 40.20 19.31 32.95
C TYR A 574 39.31 18.12 32.58
N GLU A 575 38.22 17.91 33.33
CA GLU A 575 37.20 16.95 32.94
C GLU A 575 36.44 17.43 31.71
N MET A 576 36.11 16.52 30.81
CA MET A 576 35.47 16.81 29.54
C MET A 576 34.39 15.78 29.23
N ASN A 577 33.52 16.12 28.28
CA ASN A 577 32.68 15.12 27.64
C ASN A 577 33.56 14.18 26.79
N VAL A 578 33.35 12.88 26.85
CA VAL A 578 34.00 11.90 25.95
C VAL A 578 32.97 11.21 25.07
N TYR A 579 33.37 10.88 23.83
CA TYR A 579 32.46 10.55 22.74
C TYR A 579 32.60 9.10 22.27
N ASN A 580 33.10 8.20 23.13
CA ASN A 580 33.37 6.80 22.80
C ASN A 580 32.15 6.08 22.20
N SER A 581 30.95 6.30 22.74
CA SER A 581 29.72 5.65 22.26
C SER A 581 29.30 6.11 20.87
N ILE A 582 29.49 7.40 20.55
CA ILE A 582 29.19 7.96 19.24
C ILE A 582 30.23 7.48 18.22
N PHE A 583 31.52 7.46 18.60
CA PHE A 583 32.57 6.86 17.80
C PHE A 583 32.23 5.40 17.48
N TYR A 584 31.88 4.61 18.49
CA TYR A 584 31.53 3.20 18.34
C TYR A 584 30.37 3.00 17.35
N ALA A 585 29.28 3.76 17.53
CA ALA A 585 28.10 3.63 16.68
C ALA A 585 28.38 4.07 15.23
N ASN A 586 29.18 5.12 15.03
CA ASN A 586 29.64 5.52 13.70
C ASN A 586 30.56 4.46 13.08
N ALA A 587 31.48 3.87 13.85
CA ALA A 587 32.36 2.80 13.41
C ALA A 587 31.56 1.54 13.02
N LEU A 588 30.49 1.22 13.75
CA LEU A 588 29.60 0.10 13.41
C LEU A 588 28.76 0.40 12.15
N ALA A 589 28.26 1.64 11.99
CA ALA A 589 27.58 2.05 10.76
C ALA A 589 28.51 1.95 9.53
N TRP A 590 29.76 2.39 9.69
CA TRP A 590 30.82 2.21 8.72
C TRP A 590 31.05 0.73 8.42
N ALA A 591 31.13 -0.12 9.45
CA ALA A 591 31.37 -1.55 9.29
C ALA A 591 30.25 -2.25 8.52
N ILE A 592 28.98 -1.91 8.81
CA ILE A 592 27.81 -2.42 8.08
C ILE A 592 27.87 -2.00 6.60
N LYS A 593 28.23 -0.74 6.32
CA LYS A 593 28.42 -0.25 4.96
C LYS A 593 29.55 -0.99 4.25
N LYS A 594 30.70 -1.19 4.89
CA LYS A 594 31.82 -1.94 4.31
C LYS A 594 31.48 -3.39 4.06
N ALA A 595 30.79 -4.04 4.99
CA ALA A 595 30.28 -5.40 4.85
C ALA A 595 29.25 -5.55 3.71
N GLU A 596 28.57 -4.47 3.33
CA GLU A 596 27.64 -4.47 2.20
C GLU A 596 28.37 -4.31 0.86
N PHE A 597 29.23 -3.30 0.73
CA PHE A 597 29.76 -2.90 -0.58
C PHE A 597 31.17 -3.42 -0.90
N SER A 598 31.90 -3.91 0.10
CA SER A 598 33.30 -4.33 -0.03
C SER A 598 33.68 -5.40 0.99
N GLY A 599 32.68 -6.18 1.43
CA GLY A 599 32.79 -7.15 2.51
C GLY A 599 33.12 -8.54 1.98
N ILE A 600 33.53 -9.42 2.88
CA ILE A 600 33.84 -10.82 2.55
C ILE A 600 32.68 -11.60 1.93
N ASN A 601 31.43 -11.23 2.25
CA ASN A 601 30.21 -11.84 1.73
C ASN A 601 29.52 -11.00 0.65
N THR A 602 30.13 -9.89 0.20
CA THR A 602 29.61 -9.11 -0.92
C THR A 602 29.69 -9.96 -2.20
N LYS A 603 28.57 -10.08 -2.91
CA LYS A 603 28.47 -10.84 -4.16
C LYS A 603 28.77 -10.00 -5.39
#